data_AF-A0A2K5D2F4-F1
#
_entry.id   AF-A0A2K5D2F4-F1
#
_cell.length_a   1.000
_cell.length_b   1.000
_cell.length_c   1.000
_cell.angle_alpha   90.00
_cell.angle_beta   90.00
_cell.angle_gamma   90.00
#
_symmetry.space_group_name_H-M   'P 1'
#
loop_
_entity.id
_entity.type
_entity.pdbx_description
1 polymer ?
#
loop_
_entity_poly.entity_id
_entity_poly.type
_entity_poly.pdbx_seq_one_letter_code
_entity_poly.pdbx_strand_id
1 'polypeptide(L)'
;MIHMSMQMGNEPPISLRRDLEHLMLLIGELYKKNPYHLELALEYWCLSEPLQTPTIMGSYLGVAHQRPPQRQVVLSKFVRQMGDLLPPTIYIPYLKMLQGLANGPQCAHYCFSLLKVNGSSHVENIQGAGGSPVSWEHFFHSLTLYHEHLRKDLPSADSVQYRHLPSRGITQKEQDGLIAFLQLTSTIITWLGLQACTTTPS
;
A
#
# COMPACT_ATOMS: atom_id res chain seq x y z
N MET A 1 18.36 10.40 -22.22
CA MET A 1 19.22 9.23 -21.91
C MET A 1 18.63 8.32 -20.82
N ILE A 2 18.04 8.82 -19.72
CA ILE A 2 17.50 7.98 -18.63
C ILE A 2 16.28 7.13 -19.06
N HIS A 3 15.41 7.65 -19.95
CA HIS A 3 14.28 6.88 -20.49
C HIS A 3 14.71 5.69 -21.37
N MET A 4 15.87 5.78 -22.04
CA MET A 4 16.38 4.70 -22.90
C MET A 4 16.98 3.54 -22.10
N SER A 5 17.60 3.80 -20.95
CA SER A 5 18.14 2.73 -20.09
C SER A 5 17.04 1.92 -19.41
N MET A 6 15.87 2.52 -19.13
CA MET A 6 14.74 1.78 -18.53
C MET A 6 14.05 0.83 -19.52
N GLN A 7 14.08 1.12 -20.83
CA GLN A 7 13.54 0.23 -21.86
C GLN A 7 14.42 -1.00 -22.15
N MET A 8 15.71 -0.96 -21.79
CA MET A 8 16.68 -2.04 -22.07
C MET A 8 16.90 -3.02 -20.91
N GLY A 9 16.15 -2.93 -19.81
CA GLY A 9 16.30 -3.86 -18.68
C GLY A 9 17.61 -3.72 -17.89
N ASN A 10 18.43 -2.72 -18.18
CA ASN A 10 19.63 -2.41 -17.39
C ASN A 10 19.22 -1.74 -16.07
N GLU A 11 19.78 -2.22 -14.96
CA GLU A 11 19.75 -1.54 -13.67
C GLU A 11 20.12 -0.05 -13.87
N PRO A 12 19.35 0.90 -13.31
CA PRO A 12 19.69 2.31 -13.43
C PRO A 12 21.08 2.56 -12.83
N PRO A 13 21.87 3.48 -13.40
CA PRO A 13 23.24 3.73 -12.95
C PRO A 13 23.26 3.98 -11.43
N ILE A 14 24.28 3.42 -10.76
CA ILE A 14 24.54 3.49 -9.31
C ILE A 14 24.56 4.94 -8.77
N SER A 15 24.66 5.92 -9.67
CA SER A 15 24.56 7.36 -9.39
C SER A 15 23.14 7.87 -9.16
N LEU A 16 22.10 7.05 -9.33
CA LEU A 16 20.73 7.45 -9.00
C LEU A 16 20.58 7.47 -7.47
N ARG A 17 20.41 8.65 -6.88
CA ARG A 17 20.11 8.80 -5.45
C ARG A 17 18.83 8.03 -5.12
N ARG A 18 18.98 6.93 -4.38
CA ARG A 18 17.89 6.11 -3.85
C ARG A 18 17.49 6.55 -2.42
N ASP A 19 17.85 7.76 -2.01
CA ASP A 19 17.69 8.23 -0.62
C ASP A 19 16.24 8.16 -0.14
N LEU A 20 15.29 8.49 -1.01
CA LEU A 20 13.85 8.42 -0.73
C LEU A 20 13.36 6.97 -0.56
N GLU A 21 13.85 6.05 -1.38
CA GLU A 21 13.57 4.62 -1.25
C GLU A 21 14.09 4.09 0.09
N HIS A 22 15.33 4.43 0.45
CA HIS A 22 15.92 4.02 1.73
C HIS A 22 15.16 4.61 2.92
N LEU A 23 14.69 5.87 2.82
CA LEU A 23 13.86 6.48 3.85
C LEU A 23 12.56 5.69 4.07
N MET A 24 11.87 5.31 2.99
CA MET A 24 10.64 4.51 3.08
C MET A 24 10.88 3.14 3.71
N LEU A 25 11.94 2.46 3.28
CA LEU A 25 12.33 1.16 3.85
C LEU A 25 12.71 1.30 5.33
N LEU A 26 13.40 2.37 5.70
CA LEU A 26 13.78 2.67 7.08
C LEU A 26 12.54 2.90 7.95
N ILE A 27 11.57 3.71 7.49
CA ILE A 27 10.29 3.90 8.19
C ILE A 27 9.58 2.56 8.33
N GLY A 28 9.48 1.79 7.24
CA GLY A 28 8.87 0.46 7.26
C GLY A 28 9.46 -0.44 8.34
N GLU A 29 10.79 -0.61 8.36
CA GLU A 29 11.47 -1.47 9.34
C GLU A 29 11.41 -0.91 10.77
N LEU A 30 11.48 0.42 10.95
CA LEU A 30 11.40 1.06 12.26
C LEU A 30 10.04 0.81 12.94
N TYR A 31 8.95 0.91 12.18
CA TYR A 31 7.60 0.74 12.73
C TYR A 31 7.09 -0.71 12.67
N LYS A 32 7.69 -1.58 11.86
CA LYS A 32 7.28 -3.00 11.72
C LYS A 32 7.26 -3.77 13.03
N LYS A 33 8.23 -3.52 13.92
CA LYS A 33 8.26 -4.10 15.26
C LYS A 33 7.82 -3.02 16.24
N ASN A 34 6.69 -3.23 16.92
CA ASN A 34 6.21 -2.36 17.99
C ASN A 34 6.33 -3.06 19.36
N PRO A 35 7.55 -3.38 19.82
CA PRO A 35 7.75 -4.16 21.05
C PRO A 35 7.24 -3.46 22.30
N TYR A 36 7.12 -2.13 22.26
CA TYR A 36 6.70 -1.30 23.39
C TYR A 36 5.26 -0.80 23.27
N HIS A 37 4.52 -1.19 22.22
CA HIS A 37 3.14 -0.76 21.97
C HIS A 37 2.93 0.76 22.06
N LEU A 38 3.92 1.56 21.67
CA LEU A 38 3.94 3.03 21.83
C LEU A 38 3.05 3.78 20.82
N GLU A 39 2.31 3.05 19.99
CA GLU A 39 1.40 3.57 18.95
C GLU A 39 1.97 4.68 18.05
N LEU A 40 3.30 4.79 17.93
CA LEU A 40 3.97 5.89 17.23
C LEU A 40 3.63 5.97 15.73
N ALA A 41 3.20 4.86 15.13
CA ALA A 41 2.74 4.83 13.75
C ALA A 41 1.42 5.62 13.55
N LEU A 42 0.62 5.84 14.60
CA LEU A 42 -0.59 6.67 14.54
C LEU A 42 -0.30 8.11 14.16
N GLU A 43 0.92 8.61 14.41
CA GLU A 43 1.32 9.95 13.96
C GLU A 43 1.38 10.08 12.43
N TYR A 44 1.46 8.98 11.69
CA TYR A 44 1.42 8.99 10.21
C TYR A 44 -0.01 9.02 9.67
N TRP A 45 -0.98 8.69 10.51
CA TRP A 45 -2.40 8.66 10.15
C TRP A 45 -3.07 9.92 10.70
N CYS A 46 -3.96 10.54 9.93
CA CYS A 46 -4.69 11.72 10.42
C CYS A 46 -5.99 11.27 11.09
N LEU A 47 -6.11 11.50 12.39
CA LEU A 47 -7.33 11.27 13.18
C LEU A 47 -8.36 12.38 12.89
N SER A 48 -8.81 12.53 11.65
CA SER A 48 -9.84 13.54 11.31
C SER A 48 -11.25 13.01 11.38
N GLU A 49 -11.41 11.69 11.46
CA GLU A 49 -12.72 11.06 11.58
C GLU A 49 -12.88 10.61 13.03
N PRO A 50 -13.85 11.17 13.79
CA PRO A 50 -14.14 10.68 15.12
C PRO A 50 -14.57 9.22 14.95
N LEU A 51 -13.71 8.30 15.37
CA LEU A 51 -14.09 6.90 15.51
C LEU A 51 -15.26 6.91 16.49
N GLN A 52 -16.47 6.65 16.00
CA GLN A 52 -17.67 6.63 16.84
C GLN A 52 -17.55 5.46 17.81
N THR A 53 -16.91 5.67 18.95
CA THR A 53 -17.08 4.84 20.12
C THR A 53 -18.35 5.31 20.81
N PRO A 54 -19.45 4.53 20.81
CA PRO A 54 -20.59 4.84 21.65
C PRO A 54 -20.24 4.36 23.05
N THR A 55 -19.49 5.16 23.81
CA THR A 55 -19.34 4.91 25.24
C THR A 55 -19.61 6.20 25.99
N ILE A 56 -20.84 6.21 26.49
CA ILE A 56 -21.37 7.02 27.58
C ILE A 56 -20.28 7.29 28.62
N MET A 57 -19.91 8.57 28.80
CA MET A 57 -19.66 9.14 30.14
C MET A 57 -19.59 10.66 30.03
N GLY A 58 -20.49 11.36 30.72
CA GLY A 58 -20.37 12.79 30.91
C GLY A 58 -19.12 13.11 31.72
N SER A 59 -18.32 14.08 31.25
CA SER A 59 -17.41 14.83 32.11
C SER A 59 -17.11 16.19 31.48
N TYR A 60 -17.23 17.20 32.32
CA TYR A 60 -17.23 18.65 32.11
C TYR A 60 -15.82 19.22 31.86
N LEU A 61 -15.07 18.61 30.94
CA LEU A 61 -13.85 19.20 30.39
C LEU A 61 -13.94 19.17 28.88
N GLY A 62 -14.34 20.30 28.30
CA GLY A 62 -14.28 20.53 26.87
C GLY A 62 -12.84 20.42 26.38
N VAL A 63 -12.41 19.23 25.99
CA VAL A 63 -11.27 19.08 25.08
C VAL A 63 -11.84 19.31 23.69
N ALA A 64 -11.98 20.60 23.39
CA ALA A 64 -12.30 21.13 22.07
C ALA A 64 -11.50 20.40 20.99
N HIS A 65 -12.16 20.01 19.90
CA HIS A 65 -11.62 19.84 18.54
C HIS A 65 -10.14 20.20 18.38
N GLN A 66 -9.23 19.37 18.93
CA GLN A 66 -7.79 19.63 18.87
C GLN A 66 -7.41 19.36 17.43
N ARG A 67 -7.14 20.42 16.67
CA ARG A 67 -6.54 20.34 15.34
C ARG A 67 -5.36 19.36 15.44
N PRO A 68 -5.26 18.35 14.55
CA PRO A 68 -4.17 17.38 14.63
C PRO A 68 -2.82 18.10 14.68
N PRO A 69 -1.88 17.69 15.56
CA PRO A 69 -0.59 18.33 15.70
C PRO A 69 0.09 18.55 14.35
N GLN A 70 0.78 19.69 14.17
CA GLN A 70 1.41 20.04 12.89
C GLN A 70 2.29 18.91 12.34
N ARG A 71 2.99 18.20 13.23
CA ARG A 71 3.79 17.01 12.89
C ARG A 71 2.95 15.92 12.23
N GLN A 72 1.81 15.55 12.81
CA GLN A 72 0.90 14.53 12.27
C GLN A 72 0.31 14.93 10.91
N VAL A 73 0.02 16.23 10.73
CA VAL A 73 -0.44 16.75 9.43
C VAL A 73 0.63 16.61 8.36
N VAL A 74 1.89 16.88 8.68
CA VAL A 74 3.01 16.74 7.72
C VAL A 74 3.27 15.28 7.39
N LEU A 75 3.25 14.38 8.39
CA LEU A 75 3.47 12.95 8.18
C LEU A 75 2.35 12.31 7.35
N SER A 76 1.09 12.64 7.64
CA SER A 76 -0.04 12.15 6.85
C SER A 76 -0.03 12.68 5.42
N LYS A 77 0.37 13.95 5.21
CA LYS A 77 0.61 14.50 3.87
C LYS A 77 1.73 13.77 3.16
N PHE A 78 2.82 13.45 3.85
CA PHE A 78 3.92 12.68 3.28
C PHE A 78 3.44 11.31 2.78
N VAL A 79 2.69 10.55 3.59
CA VAL A 79 2.15 9.24 3.16
C VAL A 79 1.29 9.39 1.91
N ARG A 80 0.36 10.34 1.89
CA ARG A 80 -0.54 10.57 0.74
C ARG A 80 0.21 11.01 -0.51
N GLN A 81 1.08 12.01 -0.37
CA GLN A 81 1.85 12.55 -1.50
C GLN A 81 2.76 11.50 -2.14
N MET A 82 3.34 10.61 -1.33
CA MET A 82 4.14 9.51 -1.87
C MET A 82 3.28 8.47 -2.61
N GLY A 83 2.04 8.24 -2.18
CA GLY A 83 1.06 7.39 -2.86
C GLY A 83 0.59 7.96 -4.21
N ASP A 84 0.46 9.28 -4.32
CA ASP A 84 0.03 9.96 -5.54
C ASP A 84 1.14 10.02 -6.60
N LEU A 85 2.37 10.28 -6.18
CA LEU A 85 3.54 10.33 -7.05
C LEU A 85 4.40 9.08 -6.88
N LEU A 86 3.99 8.00 -7.53
CA LEU A 86 4.55 6.68 -7.28
C LEU A 86 5.25 6.08 -8.52
N PRO A 87 6.47 6.55 -8.85
CA PRO A 87 7.33 5.90 -9.84
C PRO A 87 7.49 4.40 -9.57
N PRO A 88 7.64 3.57 -10.62
CA PRO A 88 7.84 2.12 -10.46
C PRO A 88 8.99 1.74 -9.53
N THR A 89 10.02 2.58 -9.44
CA THR A 89 11.19 2.37 -8.58
C THR A 89 10.89 2.46 -7.09
N ILE A 90 9.87 3.24 -6.69
CA ILE A 90 9.52 3.43 -5.27
C ILE A 90 8.25 2.68 -4.87
N TYR A 91 7.63 1.94 -5.80
CA TYR A 91 6.41 1.17 -5.54
C TYR A 91 6.57 0.18 -4.39
N ILE A 92 7.58 -0.70 -4.49
CA ILE A 92 7.85 -1.71 -3.45
C ILE A 92 8.28 -1.07 -2.12
N PRO A 93 9.20 -0.08 -2.10
CA PRO A 93 9.53 0.67 -0.88
C PRO A 93 8.32 1.29 -0.19
N TYR A 94 7.40 1.89 -0.96
CA TYR A 94 6.18 2.49 -0.41
C TYR A 94 5.24 1.45 0.20
N LEU A 95 5.04 0.30 -0.46
CA LEU A 95 4.23 -0.79 0.10
C LEU A 95 4.82 -1.35 1.39
N LYS A 96 6.15 -1.52 1.45
CA LYS A 96 6.87 -1.95 2.67
C LYS A 96 6.77 -0.92 3.78
N MET A 97 6.80 0.38 3.44
CA MET A 97 6.55 1.45 4.40
C MET A 97 5.13 1.36 4.97
N LEU A 98 4.10 1.27 4.11
CA LEU A 98 2.71 1.10 4.54
C LEU A 98 2.53 -0.14 5.42
N GLN A 99 3.22 -1.23 5.10
CA GLN A 99 3.18 -2.45 5.90
C GLN A 99 3.71 -2.21 7.32
N GLY A 100 4.82 -1.50 7.45
CA GLY A 100 5.36 -1.11 8.77
C GLY A 100 4.46 -0.13 9.51
N LEU A 101 3.78 0.77 8.80
CA LEU A 101 2.84 1.73 9.37
C LEU A 101 1.48 1.13 9.75
N ALA A 102 1.14 -0.06 9.25
CA ALA A 102 -0.09 -0.81 9.57
C ALA A 102 0.08 -1.73 10.80
N ASN A 103 0.91 -1.33 11.76
CA ASN A 103 1.37 -2.13 12.91
C ASN A 103 0.44 -2.11 14.15
N GLY A 104 -0.88 -2.10 13.93
CA GLY A 104 -1.86 -2.05 15.00
C GLY A 104 -3.29 -1.97 14.45
N PRO A 105 -4.33 -2.18 15.28
CA PRO A 105 -5.72 -2.22 14.82
C PRO A 105 -6.17 -0.92 14.15
N GLN A 106 -5.92 0.22 14.79
CA GLN A 106 -6.26 1.55 14.26
C GLN A 106 -5.43 1.90 13.01
N CYS A 107 -4.12 1.66 13.06
CA CYS A 107 -3.22 1.83 11.93
C CYS A 107 -3.66 1.01 10.70
N ALA A 108 -4.03 -0.25 10.92
CA ALA A 108 -4.50 -1.14 9.87
C ALA A 108 -5.84 -0.65 9.27
N HIS A 109 -6.75 -0.15 10.10
CA HIS A 109 -7.99 0.46 9.65
C HIS A 109 -7.72 1.71 8.77
N TYR A 110 -6.82 2.60 9.19
CA TYR A 110 -6.45 3.76 8.37
C TYR A 110 -5.78 3.37 7.06
N CYS A 111 -4.88 2.37 7.07
CA CYS A 111 -4.26 1.85 5.86
C CYS A 111 -5.29 1.22 4.91
N PHE A 112 -6.25 0.45 5.43
CA PHE A 112 -7.35 -0.11 4.66
C PHE A 112 -8.19 0.99 3.99
N SER A 113 -8.57 2.01 4.77
CA SER A 113 -9.35 3.16 4.28
C SER A 113 -8.60 3.97 3.23
N LEU A 114 -7.28 4.15 3.38
CA LEU A 114 -6.44 4.79 2.37
C LEU A 114 -6.52 4.04 1.04
N LEU A 115 -6.31 2.72 1.04
CA LEU A 115 -6.36 1.87 -0.15
C LEU A 115 -7.76 1.85 -0.80
N LYS A 116 -8.82 2.00 0.01
CA LYS A 116 -10.21 2.07 -0.45
C LYS A 116 -10.53 3.41 -1.11
N VAL A 117 -10.19 4.52 -0.45
CA VAL A 117 -10.42 5.88 -0.98
C VAL A 117 -9.67 6.08 -2.29
N ASN A 118 -8.43 5.59 -2.37
CA ASN A 118 -7.60 5.64 -3.58
C ASN A 118 -8.22 4.93 -4.79
N GLY A 119 -9.14 3.97 -4.59
CA GLY A 119 -9.92 3.35 -5.65
C GLY A 119 -11.16 4.14 -6.05
N SER A 120 -11.84 4.78 -5.08
CA SER A 120 -13.11 5.48 -5.29
C SER A 120 -13.02 6.80 -6.07
N SER A 121 -11.83 7.40 -6.21
CA SER A 121 -11.64 8.67 -6.93
C SER A 121 -11.82 8.57 -8.45
N HIS A 122 -12.21 7.41 -8.97
CA HIS A 122 -12.29 7.10 -10.40
C HIS A 122 -13.68 7.37 -11.04
N VAL A 123 -14.69 7.82 -10.29
CA VAL A 123 -16.06 7.90 -10.85
C VAL A 123 -16.31 9.13 -11.76
N GLU A 124 -15.47 10.17 -11.76
CA GLU A 124 -15.80 11.42 -12.48
C GLU A 124 -15.01 11.76 -13.77
N ASN A 125 -13.99 11.00 -14.17
CA ASN A 125 -13.26 11.33 -15.41
C ASN A 125 -13.25 10.17 -16.42
N ILE A 126 -14.29 10.14 -17.24
CA ILE A 126 -14.38 9.38 -18.49
C ILE A 126 -13.37 9.98 -19.48
N GLN A 127 -12.10 9.58 -19.38
CA GLN A 127 -11.10 9.52 -20.47
C GLN A 127 -9.70 9.23 -19.88
N GLY A 128 -9.26 7.99 -20.00
CA GLY A 128 -7.83 7.65 -20.10
C GLY A 128 -7.03 7.55 -18.79
N ALA A 129 -6.85 6.31 -18.33
CA ALA A 129 -5.65 5.82 -17.62
C ALA A 129 -5.10 6.70 -16.47
N GLY A 130 -5.63 6.52 -15.25
CA GLY A 130 -5.04 7.17 -14.08
C GLY A 130 -5.65 6.81 -12.74
N GLY A 131 -5.94 5.53 -12.47
CA GLY A 131 -6.24 5.09 -11.11
C GLY A 131 -4.99 5.15 -10.23
N SER A 132 -5.15 5.37 -8.92
CA SER A 132 -4.00 5.29 -8.01
C SER A 132 -3.40 3.87 -8.09
N PRO A 133 -2.08 3.75 -8.35
CA PRO A 133 -1.42 2.45 -8.46
C PRO A 133 -1.43 1.68 -7.13
N VAL A 134 -1.78 2.35 -6.03
CA VAL A 134 -1.89 1.76 -4.69
C VAL A 134 -3.34 1.90 -4.20
N SER A 135 -4.18 1.01 -4.72
CA SER A 135 -5.61 0.88 -4.38
C SER A 135 -6.05 -0.58 -4.39
N TRP A 136 -7.16 -0.88 -3.70
CA TRP A 136 -7.73 -2.23 -3.71
C TRP A 136 -8.14 -2.67 -5.12
N GLU A 137 -8.77 -1.77 -5.89
CA GLU A 137 -9.20 -2.08 -7.25
C GLU A 137 -8.02 -2.42 -8.16
N HIS A 138 -6.95 -1.61 -8.10
CA HIS A 138 -5.74 -1.86 -8.89
C HIS A 138 -5.09 -3.20 -8.51
N PHE A 139 -5.08 -3.55 -7.23
CA PHE A 139 -4.53 -4.82 -6.76
C PHE A 139 -5.32 -6.02 -7.27
N PHE A 140 -6.66 -6.03 -7.11
CA PHE A 140 -7.48 -7.15 -7.59
C PHE A 140 -7.45 -7.28 -9.11
N HIS A 141 -7.40 -6.16 -9.84
CA HIS A 141 -7.21 -6.16 -11.28
C HIS A 141 -5.86 -6.78 -11.67
N SER A 142 -4.78 -6.35 -11.03
CA SER A 142 -3.43 -6.89 -11.27
C SER A 142 -3.32 -8.39 -10.95
N LEU A 143 -3.99 -8.85 -9.88
CA LEU A 143 -4.06 -10.26 -9.51
C LEU A 143 -4.83 -11.09 -10.55
N THR A 144 -5.93 -10.54 -11.07
CA THR A 144 -6.73 -11.18 -12.12
C THR A 144 -5.90 -11.32 -13.39
N LEU A 145 -5.23 -10.25 -13.82
CA LEU A 145 -4.32 -10.28 -14.96
C LEU A 145 -3.20 -11.31 -14.75
N TYR A 146 -2.58 -11.35 -13.55
CA TYR A 146 -1.55 -12.33 -13.25
C TYR A 146 -2.06 -13.77 -13.38
N HIS A 147 -3.25 -14.06 -12.83
CA HIS A 147 -3.87 -15.37 -12.93
C HIS A 147 -4.20 -15.77 -14.38
N GLU A 148 -4.71 -14.83 -15.19
CA GLU A 148 -4.97 -15.07 -16.62
C GLU A 148 -3.68 -15.36 -17.41
N HIS A 149 -2.57 -14.68 -17.08
CA HIS A 149 -1.27 -14.96 -17.69
C HIS A 149 -0.74 -16.35 -17.29
N LEU A 150 -0.81 -16.70 -16.01
CA LEU A 150 -0.41 -18.04 -15.53
C LEU A 150 -1.18 -19.17 -16.23
N ARG A 151 -2.47 -18.98 -16.50
CA ARG A 151 -3.28 -19.99 -17.20
C ARG A 151 -2.87 -20.15 -18.67
N LYS A 152 -2.48 -19.06 -19.33
CA LYS A 152 -2.05 -19.06 -20.75
C LYS A 152 -0.64 -19.61 -20.94
N ASP A 153 0.22 -19.49 -19.94
CA ASP A 153 1.59 -20.03 -19.96
C ASP A 153 1.66 -21.55 -19.69
N LEU A 154 0.53 -22.19 -19.32
CA LEU A 154 0.46 -23.65 -19.20
C LEU A 154 0.42 -24.27 -20.62
N PRO A 155 1.42 -25.08 -21.01
CA PRO A 155 1.46 -25.65 -22.35
C PRO A 155 0.24 -26.56 -22.55
N SER A 156 -0.66 -26.15 -23.45
CA SER A 156 -1.69 -27.05 -23.96
C SER A 156 -1.01 -28.21 -24.66
N ALA A 157 -1.34 -29.45 -24.27
CA ALA A 157 -0.68 -30.68 -24.68
C ALA A 157 -0.71 -30.95 -26.21
N ASP A 158 -1.39 -30.12 -27.01
CA ASP A 158 -1.68 -30.37 -28.43
C ASP A 158 -1.06 -29.38 -29.44
N SER A 159 -0.10 -28.52 -29.05
CA SER A 159 0.42 -27.50 -29.99
C SER A 159 1.86 -27.72 -30.46
N VAL A 160 2.05 -28.76 -31.26
CA VAL A 160 3.19 -28.83 -32.21
C VAL A 160 2.89 -27.80 -33.30
N GLN A 161 3.72 -26.76 -33.43
CA GLN A 161 3.63 -25.65 -34.41
C GLN A 161 2.75 -24.45 -34.02
N TYR A 162 3.15 -23.67 -33.01
CA TYR A 162 2.96 -22.22 -33.11
C TYR A 162 4.24 -21.49 -32.73
N ARG A 163 4.64 -20.59 -33.63
CA ARG A 163 5.86 -19.79 -33.59
C ARG A 163 6.00 -19.08 -32.24
N HIS A 164 7.25 -19.02 -31.77
CA HIS A 164 7.74 -18.14 -30.72
C HIS A 164 7.15 -16.72 -30.82
N LEU A 165 6.03 -16.49 -30.14
CA LEU A 165 5.75 -15.18 -29.56
C LEU A 165 6.38 -15.23 -28.17
N PRO A 166 7.20 -14.26 -27.75
CA PRO A 166 7.66 -14.23 -26.36
C PRO A 166 6.39 -14.19 -25.51
N SER A 167 6.13 -15.27 -24.77
CA SER A 167 5.24 -15.21 -23.63
C SER A 167 5.75 -14.06 -22.79
N ARG A 168 5.05 -12.93 -22.83
CA ARG A 168 5.40 -11.75 -22.05
C ARG A 168 4.94 -12.05 -20.63
N GLY A 169 5.62 -13.02 -20.00
CA GLY A 169 5.39 -13.42 -18.63
C GLY A 169 5.57 -12.22 -17.71
N ILE A 170 4.96 -12.31 -16.53
CA ILE A 170 5.12 -11.28 -15.51
C ILE A 170 6.62 -11.02 -15.28
N THR A 171 7.02 -9.76 -15.23
CA THR A 171 8.40 -9.42 -14.92
C THR A 171 8.68 -9.71 -13.43
N GLN A 172 9.93 -10.01 -13.08
CA GLN A 172 10.32 -10.21 -11.68
C GLN A 172 9.90 -9.03 -10.79
N LYS A 173 9.97 -7.80 -11.32
CA LYS A 173 9.57 -6.58 -10.61
C LYS A 173 8.07 -6.52 -10.33
N GLU A 174 7.24 -6.94 -11.29
CA GLU A 174 5.79 -7.03 -11.10
C GLU A 174 5.43 -8.13 -10.09
N GLN A 175 6.14 -9.27 -10.13
CA GLN A 175 5.98 -10.33 -9.13
C GLN A 175 6.35 -9.84 -7.73
N ASP A 176 7.49 -9.16 -7.58
CA ASP A 176 7.93 -8.59 -6.30
C ASP A 176 6.93 -7.54 -5.78
N GLY A 177 6.33 -6.75 -6.68
CA GLY A 177 5.24 -5.82 -6.38
C GLY A 177 3.99 -6.52 -5.84
N LEU A 178 3.55 -7.60 -6.50
CA LEU A 178 2.41 -8.41 -6.04
C LEU A 178 2.68 -9.04 -4.67
N ILE A 179 3.88 -9.59 -4.46
CA ILE A 179 4.30 -10.16 -3.18
C ILE A 179 4.23 -9.09 -2.08
N ALA A 180 4.79 -7.90 -2.33
CA ALA A 180 4.77 -6.81 -1.36
C ALA A 180 3.33 -6.37 -1.01
N PHE A 181 2.43 -6.31 -1.99
CA PHE A 181 1.03 -5.96 -1.75
C PHE A 181 0.28 -7.05 -0.99
N LEU A 182 0.53 -8.33 -1.29
CA LEU A 182 -0.02 -9.47 -0.55
C LEU A 182 0.45 -9.45 0.91
N GLN A 183 1.72 -9.13 1.17
CA GLN A 183 2.27 -8.98 2.52
C GLN A 183 1.61 -7.83 3.30
N LEU A 184 1.41 -6.69 2.64
CA LEU A 184 0.64 -5.56 3.20
C LEU A 184 -0.79 -5.98 3.54
N THR A 185 -1.47 -6.63 2.59
CA THR A 185 -2.85 -7.12 2.75
C THR A 185 -2.97 -8.10 3.93
N SER A 186 -2.05 -9.06 4.02
CA SER A 186 -1.98 -10.00 5.14
C SER A 186 -1.81 -9.27 6.46
N THR A 187 -0.93 -8.27 6.53
CA THR A 187 -0.70 -7.48 7.74
C THR A 187 -1.97 -6.74 8.18
N ILE A 188 -2.66 -6.08 7.24
CA ILE A 188 -3.93 -5.38 7.51
C ILE A 188 -4.98 -6.37 8.04
N ILE A 189 -5.16 -7.51 7.38
CA ILE A 189 -6.15 -8.52 7.77
C ILE A 189 -5.83 -9.11 9.15
N THR A 190 -4.57 -9.41 9.45
CA THR A 190 -4.17 -9.93 10.77
C THR A 190 -4.57 -8.97 11.88
N TRP A 191 -4.29 -7.67 11.73
CA TRP A 191 -4.62 -6.68 12.76
C TRP A 191 -6.11 -6.39 12.88
N LEU A 192 -6.84 -6.34 11.76
CA LEU A 192 -8.30 -6.18 11.78
C LEU A 192 -9.01 -7.42 12.37
N GLY A 193 -8.50 -8.62 12.06
CA GLY A 193 -9.02 -9.89 12.61
C GLY A 193 -8.77 -10.02 14.11
N LEU A 194 -7.58 -9.63 14.58
CA LEU A 194 -7.27 -9.57 16.01
C LEU A 194 -8.24 -8.65 16.78
N GLN A 195 -8.59 -7.50 16.19
CA GLN A 195 -9.57 -6.59 16.79
C GLN A 195 -10.94 -7.26 16.97
N ALA A 196 -11.42 -8.00 15.96
CA ALA A 196 -12.70 -8.72 16.02
C ALA A 196 -12.74 -9.80 17.12
N CYS A 197 -11.63 -10.54 17.31
CA CYS A 197 -11.51 -11.55 18.37
C CYS A 197 -11.47 -10.95 19.78
N THR A 198 -10.99 -9.71 19.95
CA THR A 198 -10.96 -9.04 21.26
C THR A 198 -12.29 -8.38 21.65
N THR A 199 -13.21 -8.16 20.69
CA THR A 199 -14.48 -7.47 20.91
C THR A 199 -15.69 -8.39 21.14
N THR A 200 -15.53 -9.71 21.20
CA THR A 200 -16.59 -10.63 21.61
C THR A 200 -16.66 -10.71 23.14
N PRO A 201 -17.66 -10.11 23.81
CA PRO A 201 -17.87 -10.36 25.24
C PRO A 201 -18.43 -11.78 25.42
N SER A 202 -17.80 -12.53 26.32
CA SER A 202 -18.35 -13.75 26.94
C SER A 202 -19.56 -13.45 27.81
#